data_AF-A0A0Q4I2S5-F1
#
_entry.id   AF-A0A0Q4I2S5-F1
#
_cell.length_a   1.000
_cell.length_b   1.000
_cell.length_c   1.000
_cell.angle_alpha   90.00
_cell.angle_beta   90.00
_cell.angle_gamma   90.00
#
_symmetry.space_group_name_H-M   'P 1'
#
loop_
_entity.id
_entity.type
_entity.pdbx_description
1 polymer ?
#
loop_
_entity_poly.entity_id
_entity_poly.type
_entity_poly.pdbx_seq_one_letter_code
_entity_poly.pdbx_strand_id
1 'polypeptide(L)'
;MTRFALAAAAAFALTACASQTPEQLQAEQLRDQADAEADAIEAAAENQTAQMKVEAEGLRNQAQQAGGYDAERLKVRADAMKDEAKLVEEQAEARAKAVRDAGEAKASAALAK
;
A
#
# COMPACT_ATOMS: atom_id res chain seq x y z
N MET A 1 37.76 -24.09 59.57
CA MET A 1 36.30 -23.83 59.55
C MET A 1 36.10 -22.43 59.02
N THR A 2 35.35 -22.37 57.93
CA THR A 2 35.25 -21.32 56.91
C THR A 2 34.57 -20.05 57.42
N ARG A 3 35.17 -18.90 57.11
CA ARG A 3 34.61 -17.55 57.27
C ARG A 3 34.08 -17.05 55.91
N PHE A 4 33.23 -16.03 56.01
CA PHE A 4 32.72 -15.13 54.97
C PHE A 4 31.35 -15.49 54.37
N ALA A 5 30.32 -15.00 55.05
CA ALA A 5 29.12 -14.50 54.42
C ALA A 5 29.39 -13.08 53.89
N LEU A 6 29.02 -12.79 52.64
CA LEU A 6 28.38 -11.53 52.22
C LEU A 6 28.00 -11.61 50.75
N ALA A 7 26.70 -11.38 50.51
CA ALA A 7 26.07 -11.20 49.22
C ALA A 7 26.64 -10.00 48.46
N ALA A 8 26.62 -10.05 47.12
CA ALA A 8 26.06 -9.00 46.24
C ALA A 8 26.48 -9.21 44.78
N ALA A 9 25.60 -8.77 43.88
CA ALA A 9 25.81 -8.52 42.45
C ALA A 9 25.64 -9.69 41.47
N ALA A 10 24.51 -10.42 41.60
CA ALA A 10 23.77 -10.86 40.42
C ALA A 10 22.86 -9.71 39.97
N ALA A 11 23.42 -8.72 39.29
CA ALA A 11 22.65 -7.58 38.78
C ALA A 11 23.27 -7.09 37.48
N PHE A 12 23.05 -7.82 36.39
CA PHE A 12 22.91 -7.29 35.02
C PHE A 12 22.34 -8.39 34.11
N ALA A 13 21.23 -8.99 34.55
CA ALA A 13 20.28 -9.65 33.68
C ALA A 13 19.11 -8.69 33.51
N LEU A 14 19.23 -7.70 32.63
CA LEU A 14 18.13 -6.85 32.20
C LEU A 14 18.22 -6.67 30.68
N THR A 15 17.63 -7.65 29.99
CA THR A 15 16.73 -7.43 28.85
C THR A 15 17.11 -6.30 27.90
N ALA A 16 18.00 -6.60 26.95
CA ALA A 16 18.15 -5.83 25.71
C ALA A 16 17.01 -6.10 24.70
N CYS A 17 15.81 -6.43 25.19
CA CYS A 17 14.58 -6.35 24.41
C CYS A 17 13.93 -5.03 24.83
N ALA A 18 14.25 -3.95 24.13
CA ALA A 18 13.54 -2.69 24.29
C ALA A 18 12.07 -2.94 23.90
N SER A 19 11.24 -3.21 24.90
CA SER A 19 9.80 -3.37 24.71
C SER A 19 9.25 -2.05 24.20
N GLN A 20 8.65 -2.06 23.01
CA GLN A 20 7.90 -0.92 22.51
C GLN A 20 6.92 -0.43 23.56
N THR A 21 6.80 0.90 23.67
CA THR A 21 5.80 1.48 24.57
C THR A 21 4.39 1.25 23.99
N PRO A 22 3.33 1.25 24.82
CA PRO A 22 1.96 1.13 24.33
C PRO A 22 1.61 2.18 23.26
N GLU A 23 2.17 3.38 23.36
CA GLU A 23 1.98 4.47 22.39
C GLU A 23 2.66 4.14 21.04
N GLN A 24 3.84 3.50 21.06
CA GLN A 24 4.51 3.02 19.86
C GLN A 24 3.71 1.92 19.16
N LEU A 25 3.19 0.96 19.93
CA LEU A 25 2.32 -0.10 19.40
C LEU A 25 1.04 0.47 18.78
N GLN A 26 0.42 1.46 19.43
CA GLN A 26 -0.77 2.11 18.89
C GLN A 26 -0.46 2.91 17.61
N ALA A 27 0.65 3.62 17.57
CA ALA A 27 1.08 4.36 16.39
C ALA A 27 1.37 3.43 15.19
N GLU A 28 2.01 2.29 15.43
CA GLU A 28 2.24 1.27 14.40
C GLU A 28 0.94 0.66 13.90
N GLN A 29 0.01 0.30 14.79
CA GLN A 29 -1.31 -0.20 14.38
C GLN A 29 -2.06 0.79 13.48
N LEU A 30 -1.95 2.09 13.75
CA LEU A 30 -2.56 3.13 12.92
C LEU A 30 -1.92 3.24 11.53
N ARG A 31 -0.59 3.06 11.44
CA ARG A 31 0.13 3.02 10.17
C ARG A 31 -0.23 1.77 9.38
N ASP A 32 -0.11 0.60 10.00
CA ASP A 32 -0.40 -0.70 9.38
C ASP A 32 -1.84 -0.76 8.86
N GLN A 33 -2.80 -0.22 9.61
CA GLN A 33 -4.20 -0.16 9.18
C GLN A 33 -4.37 0.75 7.96
N ALA A 34 -3.72 1.91 7.95
CA ALA A 34 -3.78 2.84 6.82
C ALA A 34 -3.08 2.28 5.58
N ASP A 35 -1.95 1.61 5.74
CA ASP A 35 -1.24 0.94 4.65
C ASP A 35 -2.07 -0.21 4.08
N ALA A 36 -2.67 -1.05 4.91
CA ALA A 36 -3.55 -2.12 4.45
C ALA A 36 -4.77 -1.60 3.67
N GLU A 37 -5.36 -0.48 4.11
CA GLU A 37 -6.47 0.17 3.40
C GLU A 37 -6.01 0.79 2.06
N ALA A 38 -4.85 1.45 2.05
CA ALA A 38 -4.25 2.02 0.86
C ALA A 38 -3.91 0.95 -0.19
N ASP A 39 -3.31 -0.17 0.24
CA ASP A 39 -2.98 -1.30 -0.62
C ASP A 39 -4.25 -1.96 -1.19
N ALA A 40 -5.32 -2.04 -0.40
CA ALA A 40 -6.61 -2.53 -0.89
C ALA A 40 -7.20 -1.63 -1.99
N ILE A 41 -7.03 -0.31 -1.89
CA ILE A 41 -7.45 0.66 -2.91
C ILE A 41 -6.64 0.46 -4.20
N GLU A 42 -5.32 0.37 -4.09
CA GLU A 42 -4.42 0.16 -5.23
C GLU A 42 -4.71 -1.19 -5.91
N ALA A 43 -4.86 -2.26 -5.13
CA ALA A 43 -5.18 -3.59 -5.66
C ALA A 43 -6.56 -3.65 -6.34
N ALA A 44 -7.57 -2.96 -5.80
CA ALA A 44 -8.88 -2.89 -6.43
C ALA A 44 -8.81 -2.19 -7.80
N ALA A 45 -8.05 -1.09 -7.87
CA ALA A 45 -7.83 -0.37 -9.11
C ALA A 45 -7.03 -1.21 -10.12
N GLU A 46 -5.94 -1.85 -9.69
CA GLU A 46 -5.13 -2.72 -10.55
C GLU A 46 -5.97 -3.86 -11.16
N ASN A 47 -6.83 -4.50 -10.36
CA ASN A 47 -7.73 -5.55 -10.84
C ASN A 47 -8.73 -5.03 -11.88
N GLN A 48 -9.26 -3.82 -11.67
CA GLN A 48 -10.16 -3.18 -12.62
C GLN A 48 -9.43 -2.81 -13.92
N THR A 49 -8.27 -2.18 -13.82
CA THR A 49 -7.53 -1.68 -14.98
C THR A 49 -6.85 -2.80 -15.76
N ALA A 50 -6.52 -3.93 -15.12
CA ALA A 50 -6.09 -5.14 -15.80
C ALA A 50 -7.16 -5.63 -16.80
N GLN A 51 -8.44 -5.64 -16.41
CA GLN A 51 -9.54 -6.01 -17.31
C GLN A 51 -9.65 -5.03 -18.48
N MET A 52 -9.56 -3.73 -18.21
CA MET A 52 -9.60 -2.69 -19.24
C MET A 52 -8.43 -2.84 -20.23
N LYS A 53 -7.22 -3.17 -19.76
CA LYS A 53 -6.04 -3.40 -20.60
C LYS A 53 -6.25 -4.62 -21.51
N VAL A 54 -6.82 -5.71 -20.99
CA VAL A 54 -7.17 -6.90 -21.78
C VAL A 54 -8.21 -6.58 -22.85
N GLU A 55 -9.26 -5.84 -22.51
CA GLU A 55 -10.28 -5.41 -23.48
C GLU A 55 -9.69 -4.52 -24.58
N ALA A 56 -8.82 -3.57 -24.21
CA ALA A 56 -8.11 -2.70 -25.15
C ALA A 56 -7.21 -3.50 -26.10
N GLU A 57 -6.52 -4.52 -25.60
CA GLU A 57 -5.75 -5.44 -26.44
C GLU A 57 -6.63 -6.24 -27.39
N GLY A 58 -7.79 -6.70 -26.92
CA GLY A 58 -8.81 -7.34 -27.76
C GLY A 58 -9.26 -6.44 -28.90
N LEU A 59 -9.49 -5.15 -28.64
CA LEU A 59 -9.82 -4.15 -29.66
C LEU A 59 -8.68 -3.95 -30.66
N ARG A 60 -7.43 -3.90 -30.20
CA ARG A 60 -6.25 -3.81 -31.10
C ARG A 60 -6.11 -5.03 -31.99
N ASN A 61 -6.33 -6.24 -31.45
CA ASN A 61 -6.27 -7.47 -32.22
C ASN A 61 -7.38 -7.53 -33.28
N GLN A 62 -8.58 -7.04 -32.96
CA GLN A 62 -9.66 -6.87 -33.95
C GLN A 62 -9.29 -5.83 -35.01
N ALA A 63 -8.67 -4.72 -34.60
CA ALA A 63 -8.22 -3.67 -35.51
C ALA A 63 -7.18 -4.16 -36.52
N GLN A 64 -6.31 -5.10 -36.14
CA GLN A 64 -5.32 -5.70 -37.05
C GLN A 64 -5.96 -6.59 -38.12
N GLN A 65 -7.09 -7.22 -37.79
CA GLN A 65 -7.87 -8.04 -38.72
C GLN A 65 -8.80 -7.18 -39.59
N ALA A 66 -9.22 -6.03 -39.08
CA ALA A 66 -9.96 -5.03 -39.81
C ALA A 66 -9.03 -4.20 -40.73
N GLY A 67 -9.58 -3.67 -41.82
CA GLY A 67 -8.89 -2.72 -42.70
C GLY A 67 -9.53 -1.34 -42.67
N GLY A 68 -8.80 -0.32 -43.13
CA GLY A 68 -9.34 1.02 -43.37
C GLY A 68 -9.91 1.70 -42.13
N TYR A 69 -11.05 2.38 -42.29
CA TYR A 69 -11.66 3.22 -41.25
C TYR A 69 -12.06 2.44 -39.98
N ASP A 70 -12.56 1.21 -40.13
CA ASP A 70 -12.99 0.40 -38.99
C ASP A 70 -11.80 0.02 -38.09
N ALA A 71 -10.66 -0.30 -38.69
CA ALA A 71 -9.42 -0.55 -37.96
C ALA A 71 -9.00 0.67 -37.13
N GLU A 72 -9.05 1.86 -37.73
CA GLU A 72 -8.68 3.09 -37.05
C GLU A 72 -9.61 3.41 -35.88
N ARG A 73 -10.92 3.26 -36.08
CA ARG A 73 -11.91 3.44 -35.00
C ARG A 73 -11.66 2.49 -33.82
N LEU A 74 -11.31 1.23 -34.09
CA LEU A 74 -11.01 0.25 -33.05
C LEU A 74 -9.72 0.60 -32.28
N LYS A 75 -8.68 1.09 -32.97
CA LYS A 75 -7.45 1.57 -32.31
C LYS A 75 -7.73 2.74 -31.39
N VAL A 76 -8.46 3.76 -31.87
CA VAL A 76 -8.83 4.92 -31.05
C VAL A 76 -9.59 4.51 -29.80
N ARG A 77 -10.53 3.55 -29.91
CA ARG A 77 -11.24 3.01 -28.74
C ARG A 77 -10.32 2.29 -27.77
N ALA A 78 -9.38 1.50 -28.29
CA ALA A 78 -8.40 0.81 -27.45
C ALA A 78 -7.50 1.80 -26.70
N ASP A 79 -7.06 2.86 -27.37
CA ASP A 79 -6.20 3.88 -26.78
C ASP A 79 -6.95 4.68 -25.70
N ALA A 80 -8.19 5.09 -25.99
CA ALA A 80 -9.05 5.75 -25.00
C ALA A 80 -9.29 4.87 -23.77
N MET A 81 -9.47 3.57 -23.95
CA MET A 81 -9.63 2.63 -22.84
C MET A 81 -8.36 2.48 -22.00
N LYS A 82 -7.17 2.55 -22.62
CA LYS A 82 -5.89 2.57 -21.91
C LYS A 82 -5.69 3.88 -21.13
N ASP A 83 -6.09 5.00 -21.71
CA ASP A 83 -6.02 6.30 -21.04
C ASP A 83 -6.97 6.36 -19.83
N GLU A 84 -8.21 5.85 -19.98
CA GLU A 84 -9.16 5.71 -18.88
C GLU A 84 -8.59 4.82 -17.76
N ALA A 85 -7.98 3.68 -18.12
CA ALA A 85 -7.34 2.78 -17.15
C ALA A 85 -6.23 3.49 -16.37
N LYS A 86 -5.42 4.31 -17.05
CA LYS A 86 -4.37 5.11 -16.40
C LYS A 86 -4.95 6.13 -15.43
N LEU A 87 -6.05 6.81 -15.80
CA LEU A 87 -6.72 7.76 -14.91
C LEU A 87 -7.28 7.07 -13.64
N VAL A 88 -7.78 5.85 -13.77
CA VAL A 88 -8.24 5.05 -12.62
C VAL A 88 -7.07 4.70 -11.69
N GLU A 89 -5.94 4.28 -12.24
CA GLU A 89 -4.70 4.02 -11.47
C GLU A 89 -4.22 5.29 -10.73
N GLU A 90 -4.12 6.43 -11.43
CA GLU A 90 -3.68 7.70 -10.83
C GLU A 90 -4.66 8.17 -9.73
N GLN A 91 -5.96 8.00 -9.93
CA GLN A 91 -6.96 8.30 -8.91
C GLN A 91 -6.81 7.40 -7.68
N ALA A 92 -6.55 6.10 -7.88
CA ALA A 92 -6.37 5.16 -6.80
C ALA A 92 -5.10 5.45 -6.00
N GLU A 93 -3.98 5.72 -6.68
CA GLU A 93 -2.72 6.14 -6.04
C GLU A 93 -2.90 7.40 -5.19
N ALA A 94 -3.59 8.42 -5.73
CA ALA A 94 -3.85 9.65 -4.98
C ALA A 94 -4.70 9.39 -3.72
N ARG A 95 -5.69 8.50 -3.81
CA ARG A 95 -6.52 8.11 -2.66
C ARG A 95 -5.73 7.30 -1.63
N ALA A 96 -4.97 6.30 -2.08
CA ALA A 96 -4.11 5.47 -1.24
C ALA A 96 -3.10 6.34 -0.49
N LYS A 97 -2.44 7.27 -1.19
CA LYS A 97 -1.56 8.26 -0.57
C LYS A 97 -2.27 9.08 0.51
N ALA A 98 -3.46 9.60 0.24
CA ALA A 98 -4.22 10.37 1.22
C ALA A 98 -4.56 9.54 2.48
N VAL A 99 -4.84 8.24 2.32
CA VAL A 99 -5.06 7.31 3.44
C VAL A 99 -3.78 7.12 4.26
N ARG A 100 -2.64 6.85 3.60
CA ARG A 100 -1.34 6.71 4.26
C ARG A 100 -0.95 7.97 5.02
N ASP A 101 -1.09 9.15 4.40
CA ASP A 101 -0.82 10.45 5.03
C ASP A 101 -1.70 10.69 6.27
N ALA A 102 -2.99 10.31 6.19
CA ALA A 102 -3.89 10.41 7.33
C ALA A 102 -3.54 9.43 8.45
N GLY A 103 -3.10 8.21 8.11
CA GLY A 103 -2.58 7.22 9.06
C GLY A 103 -1.34 7.73 9.80
N GLU A 104 -0.37 8.26 9.06
CA GLU A 104 0.86 8.83 9.61
C GLU A 104 0.58 10.02 10.55
N ALA A 105 -0.35 10.89 10.18
CA ALA A 105 -0.76 12.00 11.02
C ALA A 105 -1.41 11.52 12.34
N LYS A 106 -2.25 10.49 12.29
CA LYS A 106 -2.86 9.88 13.48
C LYS A 106 -1.82 9.20 14.36
N ALA A 107 -0.90 8.46 13.77
CA ALA A 107 0.21 7.80 14.47
C ALA A 107 1.11 8.81 15.17
N SER A 108 1.48 9.89 14.47
CA SER A 108 2.25 11.01 15.02
C SER A 108 1.52 11.67 16.20
N ALA A 109 0.21 11.87 16.09
CA ALA A 109 -0.60 12.43 17.17
C ALA A 109 -0.74 11.49 18.38
N ALA A 110 -0.64 10.17 18.18
CA ALA A 110 -0.62 9.19 19.27
C ALA A 110 0.71 9.21 20.04
N LEU A 111 1.84 9.40 19.35
CA LEU A 111 3.18 9.49 19.94
C LEU A 111 3.46 10.83 20.65
N ALA A 112 2.72 11.88 20.30
CA ALA A 112 2.88 13.22 20.87
C ALA A 112 2.11 13.42 22.20
N LYS A 113 1.38 12.39 22.66
CA LYS A 113 0.65 12.39 23.93
C LYS A 113 1.47 11.75 25.04
#